data_AF-A0A6M7V4I2-F1
#
_entry.id   AF-A0A6M7V4I2-F1
#
_cell.length_a   1.000
_cell.length_b   1.000
_cell.length_c   1.000
_cell.angle_alpha   90.00
_cell.angle_beta   90.00
_cell.angle_gamma   90.00
#
_symmetry.space_group_name_H-M   'P 1'
#
loop_
_entity.id
_entity.type
_entity.pdbx_description
1 polymer ?
#
loop_
_entity_poly.entity_id
_entity_poly.type
_entity_poly.pdbx_seq_one_letter_code
_entity_poly.pdbx_strand_id
1 'polypeptide(L)' 'MSAVEKRSVTIRGHRTSYSLEKPFYDDLIAIAAARKLTLAALVAEVDETRPRDTNLSSALRLHVLEWAKRAERLD' A
#
# COMPACT_ATOMS: atom_id res chain seq x y z
N MET A 1 10.53 13.34 -11.36
CA MET A 1 10.31 11.97 -10.85
C MET A 1 10.45 12.00 -9.34
N SER A 2 9.54 11.40 -8.58
CA SER A 2 9.66 11.28 -7.12
C SER A 2 10.65 10.17 -6.77
N ALA A 3 11.50 10.38 -5.77
CA ALA A 3 12.44 9.36 -5.31
C ALA A 3 11.71 8.21 -4.60
N VAL A 4 12.23 6.99 -4.75
CA VAL A 4 11.73 5.82 -4.01
C VAL A 4 12.31 5.85 -2.60
N GLU A 5 11.44 5.89 -1.59
CA GLU A 5 11.83 5.96 -0.17
C GLU A 5 11.53 4.64 0.54
N LYS A 6 12.50 4.14 1.32
CA LYS A 6 12.31 2.96 2.17
C LYS A 6 11.49 3.32 3.41
N ARG A 7 10.51 2.48 3.73
CA ARG A 7 9.68 2.58 4.93
C ARG A 7 9.54 1.21 5.59
N SER A 8 9.07 1.20 6.82
CA SER A 8 8.76 -0.04 7.53
C SER A 8 7.58 0.11 8.46
N VAL A 9 6.78 -0.94 8.58
CA VAL A 9 5.69 -1.08 9.53
C VAL A 9 5.88 -2.37 10.32
N THR A 10 5.33 -2.44 11.53
CA THR A 10 5.20 -3.71 12.24
C THR A 10 3.85 -4.31 11.90
N ILE A 11 3.86 -5.48 11.27
CA ILE A 11 2.66 -6.27 11.00
C ILE A 11 2.85 -7.65 11.64
N ARG A 12 1.83 -8.15 12.34
CA ARG A 12 1.85 -9.48 12.97
C ARG A 12 3.09 -9.75 13.84
N GLY A 13 3.57 -8.73 14.56
CA GLY A 13 4.74 -8.83 15.45
C GLY A 13 6.11 -8.78 14.76
N HIS A 14 6.16 -8.63 13.44
CA HIS A 14 7.42 -8.55 12.68
C HIS A 14 7.54 -7.24 11.91
N ARG A 15 8.75 -6.70 11.84
CA ARG A 15 9.04 -5.49 11.06
C ARG A 15 9.10 -5.85 9.58
N THR A 16 8.21 -5.27 8.79
CA THR A 16 8.09 -5.46 7.35
C THR A 16 8.48 -4.17 6.65
N SER A 17 9.44 -4.24 5.73
CA SER A 17 9.93 -3.08 4.98
C SER A 17 9.43 -3.10 3.54
N TYR A 18 9.15 -1.92 2.99
CA TYR A 18 8.79 -1.71 1.59
C TYR A 18 9.36 -0.36 1.12
N SER A 19 9.42 -0.13 -0.19
CA SER A 19 9.94 1.13 -0.73
C SER A 19 9.03 1.69 -1.82
N LEU A 20 8.58 2.93 -1.63
CA LEU A 20 7.59 3.59 -2.49
C LEU A 20 8.00 5.03 -2.79
N GLU A 21 7.57 5.50 -3.95
CA GLU A 21 7.52 6.91 -4.30
C GLU A 21 6.53 7.62 -3.37
N LYS A 22 6.79 8.90 -3.08
CA LYS A 22 5.94 9.69 -2.17
C LYS A 22 4.44 9.66 -2.54
N PRO A 23 4.03 9.81 -3.83
CA PRO A 23 2.61 9.79 -4.19
C PRO A 23 1.90 8.48 -3.81
N PHE A 24 2.51 7.32 -4.09
CA PHE A 24 1.93 6.03 -3.69
C PHE A 24 1.80 5.89 -2.18
N TYR A 25 2.75 6.44 -1.42
CA TYR A 25 2.66 6.42 0.04
C TYR A 25 1.54 7.32 0.58
N ASP A 26 1.41 8.53 0.04
CA ASP A 26 0.36 9.47 0.43
C ASP A 26 -1.03 8.87 0.11
N ASP A 27 -1.18 8.23 -1.05
CA ASP A 27 -2.42 7.54 -1.43
C ASP A 27 -2.72 6.33 -0.55
N LEU A 28 -1.71 5.55 -0.13
CA LEU A 28 -1.92 4.47 0.85
C LEU A 28 -2.44 5.02 2.18
N ILE A 29 -1.95 6.18 2.64
CA ILE A 29 -2.48 6.84 3.84
C ILE A 29 -3.94 7.24 3.62
N ALA A 30 -4.27 7.84 2.48
CA ALA A 30 -5.62 8.25 2.15
C ALA A 30 -6.59 7.06 2.07
N ILE A 31 -6.16 5.96 1.42
CA ILE A 31 -6.93 4.71 1.34
C ILE A 31 -7.15 4.12 2.73
N ALA A 32 -6.11 4.04 3.56
CA ALA A 32 -6.23 3.55 4.93
C ALA A 32 -7.25 4.38 5.72
N ALA A 33 -7.17 5.71 5.64
CA ALA A 33 -8.11 6.61 6.29
C ALA A 33 -9.55 6.43 5.78
N ALA A 34 -9.75 6.37 4.46
CA ALA A 34 -11.07 6.15 3.84
C ALA A 34 -11.68 4.80 4.26
N ARG A 35 -10.86 3.77 4.42
CA ARG A 35 -11.27 2.44 4.89
C ARG A 35 -11.32 2.30 6.41
N LYS A 36 -11.04 3.36 7.18
CA LYS A 36 -10.94 3.36 8.65
C LYS A 36 -9.96 2.31 9.20
N LEU A 37 -8.85 2.10 8.49
CA LEU A 37 -7.75 1.21 8.86
C LEU A 37 -6.52 2.02 9.27
N THR A 38 -5.65 1.42 10.08
CA THR A 38 -4.28 1.93 10.22
C THR A 38 -3.49 1.61 8.95
N LEU A 39 -2.45 2.38 8.64
CA LEU A 39 -1.56 2.05 7.52
C LEU A 39 -0.95 0.65 7.67
N ALA A 40 -0.58 0.25 8.89
CA ALA A 40 -0.06 -1.09 9.16
C ALA A 40 -1.10 -2.19 8.87
N ALA A 41 -2.37 -1.97 9.21
CA ALA A 41 -3.44 -2.92 8.90
C ALA A 41 -3.67 -3.03 7.39
N LEU A 42 -3.72 -1.91 6.67
CA LEU A 42 -3.83 -1.93 5.20
C LEU A 42 -2.63 -2.66 4.55
N VAL A 43 -1.42 -2.37 5.01
CA VAL A 43 -0.21 -3.04 4.51
C VAL A 43 -0.25 -4.54 4.83
N ALA A 44 -0.74 -4.93 6.01
CA ALA A 44 -0.90 -6.34 6.36
C ALA A 44 -1.90 -7.05 5.43
N GLU A 45 -3.06 -6.45 5.13
CA GLU A 45 -4.03 -7.02 4.18
C GLU A 45 -3.42 -7.24 2.79
N VAL A 46 -2.68 -6.25 2.27
CA VAL A 46 -2.00 -6.38 0.97
C VAL A 46 -0.87 -7.40 1.06
N ASP A 47 -0.13 -7.44 2.17
CA ASP A 47 0.93 -8.42 2.41
C ASP A 47 0.37 -9.85 2.39
N GLU A 48 -0.79 -10.06 2.99
CA GLU A 48 -1.46 -11.35 3.09
C GLU A 48 -2.06 -11.86 1.77
N THR A 49 -2.56 -10.94 0.94
CA THR A 49 -3.36 -11.28 -0.25
C THR A 49 -2.57 -11.22 -1.55
N ARG A 50 -1.35 -10.68 -1.55
CA ARG A 50 -0.52 -10.61 -2.76
C ARG A 50 -0.12 -12.00 -3.28
N PRO A 51 0.08 -12.15 -4.61
CA PRO A 51 0.72 -13.34 -5.17
C PRO A 51 2.10 -13.59 -4.55
N ARG A 52 2.46 -14.87 -4.38
CA ARG A 52 3.72 -15.27 -3.71
C ARG A 52 4.99 -14.77 -4.41
N ASP A 53 4.93 -14.59 -5.72
CA ASP A 53 6.01 -14.10 -6.58
C ASP A 53 6.10 -12.56 -6.65
N THR A 54 5.16 -11.85 -6.04
CA THR A 54 5.12 -10.39 -6.03
C THR A 54 5.71 -9.83 -4.74
N ASN A 55 6.65 -8.89 -4.86
CA ASN A 55 7.18 -8.19 -3.69
C ASN A 55 6.16 -7.18 -3.13
N LEU A 56 6.22 -6.90 -1.83
CA LEU A 56 5.27 -6.02 -1.16
C LEU A 56 5.21 -4.61 -1.77
N SER A 57 6.34 -4.06 -2.22
CA SER A 57 6.37 -2.71 -2.80
C SER A 57 5.57 -2.65 -4.11
N SER A 58 5.74 -3.64 -4.99
CA SER A 58 4.94 -3.75 -6.22
C SER A 58 3.46 -4.00 -5.92
N ALA A 59 3.15 -4.88 -4.95
CA ALA A 59 1.77 -5.14 -4.53
C ALA A 59 1.07 -3.87 -4.02
N LEU A 60 1.75 -3.06 -3.22
CA LEU A 60 1.23 -1.80 -2.70
C LEU A 60 0.98 -0.77 -3.82
N ARG A 61 1.89 -0.63 -4.80
CA ARG A 61 1.67 0.25 -5.96
C ARG A 61 0.44 -0.16 -6.77
N LEU A 62 0.30 -1.47 -7.03
CA LEU A 62 -0.86 -1.99 -7.77
C LEU A 62 -2.16 -1.82 -6.97
N HIS A 63 -2.12 -1.98 -5.65
CA HIS A 63 -3.27 -1.72 -4.79
C HIS A 63 -3.77 -0.27 -4.91
N VAL A 64 -2.86 0.70 -4.86
CA VAL A 64 -3.19 2.13 -5.07
C VAL A 64 -3.78 2.36 -6.47
N LEU A 65 -3.14 1.81 -7.51
CA LEU A 65 -3.61 1.96 -8.89
C LEU A 65 -5.03 1.41 -9.08
N GLU A 66 -5.31 0.23 -8.52
CA GLU A 66 -6.64 -0.38 -8.59
C GLU A 66 -7.68 0.41 -7.79
N TRP A 67 -7.30 0.99 -6.64
CA TRP A 67 -8.19 1.86 -5.88
C TRP A 67 -8.56 3.13 -6.67
N ALA A 68 -7.57 3.81 -7.25
CA ALA A 68 -7.78 5.02 -8.05
C ALA A 68 -8.69 4.74 -9.26
N LYS A 69 -8.41 3.66 -10.00
CA LYS A 69 -9.24 3.24 -11.15
C LYS A 69 -10.66 2.83 -10.79
N ARG A 70 -10.92 2.40 -9.55
CA ARG A 70 -12.28 2.08 -9.10
C ARG A 70 -13.10 3.34 -8.84
N ALA A 71 -12.48 4.38 -8.29
CA ALA A 71 -13.14 5.67 -8.11
C ALA A 71 -13.58 6.25 -9.46
N GLU A 72 -12.69 6.23 -10.47
CA GLU A 72 -12.99 6.70 -11.84
C GLU A 72 -14.10 5.93 -12.58
N ARG A 73 -14.48 4.73 -12.12
CA ARG A 73 -15.56 3.93 -12.73
C ARG A 73 -16.92 4.17 -12.10
N LEU A 74 -16.97 4.90 -10.98
CA LEU A 74 -18.20 5.22 -10.24
C LEU A 74 -18.69 6.65 -10.54
N ASP A 75 -17.93 7.41 -11.31
CA ASP A 75 -18.27 8.72 -11.87
C ASP A 75 -18.69 8.58 -13.35
#